data_AF-A0A931CBF7-F1
#
_entry.id   AF-A0A931CBF7-F1
#
_cell.length_a   1.000
_cell.length_b   1.000
_cell.length_c   1.000
_cell.angle_alpha   90.00
_cell.angle_beta   90.00
_cell.angle_gamma   90.00
#
_symmetry.space_group_name_H-M   'P 1'
#
loop_
_entity.id
_entity.type
_entity.pdbx_description
1 polymer ?
#
loop_
_entity_poly.entity_id
_entity_poly.type
_entity_poly.pdbx_seq_one_letter_code
_entity_poly.pdbx_strand_id
1 'polypeptide(L)' 'MSEENLSPFVDLLPDFPDFTPLVWAGAGVVGLFGVYLLLLLPFTLVAGPVGDNARQVLRDLLGVFHHLLEVVKSWLGGRR' A
#
# COMPACT_ATOMS: atom_id res chain seq x y z
N MET A 1 -42.47 15.83 26.35
CA MET A 1 -41.74 17.11 26.18
C MET A 1 -40.86 17.25 27.41
N SER A 2 -39.54 17.20 27.35
CA SER A 2 -38.66 17.48 26.21
C SER A 2 -37.34 16.71 26.38
N GLU A 3 -36.87 16.08 25.32
CA GLU A 3 -35.50 15.56 25.21
C GLU A 3 -34.57 16.77 25.01
N GLU A 4 -33.95 17.24 26.09
CA GLU A 4 -32.97 18.33 26.05
C GLU A 4 -31.66 17.84 25.39
N ASN A 5 -31.57 18.10 24.08
CA ASN A 5 -30.46 18.80 23.43
C ASN A 5 -29.04 18.52 23.98
N LEU A 6 -28.51 17.33 23.69
CA LEU A 6 -27.09 17.00 23.87
C LEU A 6 -26.24 17.23 22.60
N SER A 7 -26.59 18.19 21.74
CA SER A 7 -25.96 18.31 20.42
C SER A 7 -25.46 19.72 20.01
N PRO A 8 -24.67 20.44 20.83
CA PRO A 8 -23.81 21.49 20.29
C PRO A 8 -22.33 21.07 20.16
N PHE A 9 -21.94 19.90 20.68
CA PHE A 9 -20.53 19.46 20.72
C PHE A 9 -20.13 18.44 19.66
N VAL A 10 -21.08 17.87 18.90
CA VAL A 10 -20.77 16.87 17.86
C VAL A 10 -20.41 17.53 16.52
N ASP A 11 -20.83 18.77 16.29
CA ASP A 11 -20.60 19.50 15.02
C ASP A 11 -19.22 20.20 14.93
N LEU A 12 -18.32 19.94 15.88
CA LEU A 12 -16.99 20.58 15.94
C LEU A 12 -15.82 19.65 15.59
N LEU A 13 -16.08 18.43 15.10
CA LEU A 13 -15.01 17.66 14.45
C LEU A 13 -14.84 18.21 13.03
N PRO A 14 -13.67 18.74 12.65
CA PRO A 14 -13.42 19.12 11.27
C PRO A 14 -13.63 17.88 10.40
N ASP A 15 -14.30 18.04 9.25
CA ASP A 15 -14.40 17.02 8.21
C ASP A 15 -13.00 16.55 7.85
N PHE A 16 -12.53 15.49 8.52
CA PHE A 16 -11.27 14.87 8.17
C PHE A 16 -11.46 14.26 6.77
N PRO A 17 -10.53 14.51 5.83
CA PRO A 17 -10.61 13.86 4.54
C PRO A 17 -10.69 12.35 4.76
N ASP A 18 -11.73 11.71 4.21
CA ASP A 18 -11.87 10.27 4.34
C ASP A 18 -10.77 9.60 3.52
N PHE A 19 -9.66 9.23 4.18
CA PHE A 19 -8.51 8.57 3.58
C PHE A 19 -8.73 7.07 3.37
N THR A 20 -9.87 6.53 3.82
CA THR A 20 -10.24 5.12 3.71
C THR A 20 -10.06 4.59 2.28
N PRO A 21 -10.52 5.27 1.19
CA PRO A 21 -10.32 4.79 -0.17
C PRO A 21 -8.85 4.69 -0.58
N LEU A 22 -8.01 5.62 -0.11
CA LEU A 22 -6.58 5.63 -0.40
C LEU A 22 -5.86 4.49 0.33
N VAL A 23 -6.27 4.21 1.57
CA VAL A 23 -5.77 3.07 2.36
C VAL A 23 -6.15 1.75 1.71
N TRP A 24 -7.39 1.61 1.24
CA TRP A 24 -7.84 0.41 0.51
C TRP A 24 -7.12 0.23 -0.82
N ALA A 25 -6.92 1.32 -1.58
CA ALA A 25 -6.16 1.28 -2.83
C ALA A 25 -4.69 0.87 -2.58
N GLY A 26 -4.05 1.45 -1.57
CA GLY A 26 -2.69 1.09 -1.16
C GLY A 26 -2.59 -0.36 -0.69
N ALA A 27 -3.50 -0.80 0.17
CA ALA A 27 -3.55 -2.18 0.66
C ALA A 27 -3.79 -3.18 -0.47
N GLY A 28 -4.63 -2.84 -1.45
CA GLY A 28 -4.88 -3.65 -2.65
C GLY A 28 -3.63 -3.82 -3.50
N VAL A 29 -2.88 -2.75 -3.76
CA VAL A 29 -1.65 -2.79 -4.56
C VAL A 29 -0.56 -3.61 -3.85
N VAL A 30 -0.39 -3.42 -2.54
CA VAL A 30 0.58 -4.19 -1.73
C VAL A 30 0.18 -5.67 -1.66
N GLY A 31 -1.12 -5.95 -1.50
CA GLY A 31 -1.65 -7.31 -1.50
C GLY A 31 -1.43 -8.03 -2.84
N LEU A 32 -1.74 -7.36 -3.95
CA LEU A 32 -1.54 -7.91 -5.30
C LEU A 32 -0.05 -8.18 -5.57
N PHE A 33 0.82 -7.26 -5.15
CA PHE A 33 2.27 -7.41 -5.23
C PHE A 33 2.76 -8.63 -4.43
N GLY A 34 2.28 -8.80 -3.18
CA GLY A 34 2.61 -9.96 -2.35
C GLY A 34 2.19 -11.29 -2.98
N VAL A 35 0.99 -11.36 -3.57
CA VAL A 35 0.52 -12.54 -4.30
C VAL A 35 1.43 -12.85 -5.49
N TYR A 36 1.85 -11.82 -6.22
CA TYR A 36 2.73 -11.98 -7.37
C TYR A 36 4.12 -12.50 -6.98
N LEU A 37 4.67 -12.03 -5.85
CA LEU A 37 5.92 -12.56 -5.29
C LEU A 37 5.78 -14.04 -4.90
N LEU A 38 4.67 -14.42 -4.27
CA LEU A 38 4.42 -15.82 -3.90
C LEU A 38 4.30 -16.73 -5.12
N LEU A 39 3.69 -16.25 -6.21
CA LEU A 39 3.60 -16.98 -7.47
C LEU A 39 4.97 -17.17 -8.14
N LEU A 40 5.85 -16.18 -8.06
CA LEU A 40 7.20 -16.24 -8.64
C LEU A 40 8.20 -17.02 -7.78
N LEU A 41 7.99 -17.06 -6.45
CA LEU A 41 8.85 -17.74 -5.49
C LEU A 41 9.22 -19.19 -5.89
N PRO A 42 8.29 -20.10 -6.25
CA PRO A 42 8.64 -21.47 -6.63
C PRO A 42 9.53 -21.53 -7.86
N PHE A 43 9.38 -20.61 -8.81
CA PHE A 43 10.23 -20.55 -10.01
C PHE A 43 11.66 -20.11 -9.68
N THR A 44 11.85 -19.27 -8.65
CA THR A 44 13.20 -18.87 -8.22
C THR A 44 14.01 -20.03 -7.63
N LEU A 45 13.34 -21.05 -7.09
CA LEU A 45 13.95 -22.25 -6.52
C LEU A 45 14.39 -23.27 -7.58
N VAL A 46 13.87 -23.16 -8.81
CA VAL A 46 14.28 -24.02 -9.93
C VAL A 46 15.69 -23.63 -10.39
N ALA A 47 16.55 -24.61 -10.59
CA ALA A 47 17.87 -24.39 -11.17
C ALA A 47 17.80 -24.31 -12.70
N GLY A 48 18.55 -23.39 -13.30
CA GLY A 48 18.64 -23.20 -14.75
C GLY A 48 18.07 -21.86 -15.22
N PRO A 49 17.99 -21.66 -16.55
CA PRO A 49 17.70 -20.35 -17.16
C PRO A 49 16.36 -19.73 -16.71
N VAL A 50 15.37 -20.59 -16.43
CA VAL A 50 14.05 -20.16 -15.96
C VAL A 50 14.12 -19.58 -14.55
N GLY A 51 14.91 -20.20 -13.66
CA GLY A 51 15.10 -19.72 -12.30
C GLY A 51 15.93 -18.45 -12.23
N ASP A 52 16.95 -18.34 -13.08
CA ASP A 52 17.76 -17.12 -13.19
C ASP A 52 16.92 -15.94 -13.68
N ASN A 53 16.10 -16.15 -14.71
CA ASN A 53 15.14 -15.16 -15.19
C ASN A 53 14.11 -14.79 -14.13
N ALA A 54 13.54 -15.77 -13.42
CA ALA A 54 12.58 -15.52 -12.34
C ALA A 54 13.20 -14.69 -11.21
N ARG A 55 14.46 -14.97 -10.81
CA ARG A 55 15.18 -14.17 -9.80
C ARG A 55 15.46 -12.76 -10.29
N GLN A 56 15.78 -12.58 -11.57
CA GLN A 56 16.01 -11.27 -12.15
C GLN A 56 14.73 -10.44 -12.17
N VAL A 57 13.63 -11.01 -12.65
CA VAL A 57 12.30 -10.38 -12.62
C VAL A 57 11.88 -10.04 -11.18
N LEU A 58 12.12 -10.94 -10.22
CA LEU A 58 11.80 -10.70 -8.81
C LEU A 58 12.60 -9.52 -8.24
N ARG A 59 13.90 -9.41 -8.57
CA ARG A 59 14.76 -8.30 -8.15
C ARG A 59 14.31 -6.98 -8.76
N ASP A 60 14.01 -6.96 -10.06
CA ASP A 60 13.52 -5.77 -10.74
C ASP A 60 12.17 -5.32 -10.16
N LEU A 61 11.24 -6.26 -9.92
CA LEU A 61 9.96 -5.95 -9.27
C LEU A 61 10.14 -5.38 -7.86
N LEU A 62 11.01 -5.99 -7.05
CA LEU A 62 11.32 -5.50 -5.70
C LEU A 62 11.97 -4.12 -5.74
N GLY A 63 12.87 -3.87 -6.70
CA GLY A 63 13.50 -2.57 -6.91
C GLY A 63 12.49 -1.49 -7.28
N VAL A 64 11.60 -1.76 -8.24
CA VAL A 64 10.52 -0.85 -8.64
C VAL A 64 9.57 -0.57 -7.48
N PHE A 65 9.18 -1.61 -6.74
CA PHE A 65 8.31 -1.46 -5.58
C PHE A 65 8.96 -0.63 -4.46
N HIS A 66 10.24 -0.88 -4.17
CA HIS A 66 11.00 -0.09 -3.21
C HIS A 66 11.07 1.39 -3.63
N HIS A 67 11.35 1.65 -4.90
CA HIS A 67 11.40 3.02 -5.41
C HIS A 67 10.05 3.73 -5.36
N LEU A 68 8.95 3.02 -5.64
CA LEU A 68 7.59 3.51 -5.44
C LEU A 68 7.32 3.89 -3.99
N LEU A 69 7.73 3.06 -3.03
CA LEU A 69 7.61 3.38 -1.61
C LEU A 69 8.45 4.59 -1.22
N GLU A 70 9.66 4.75 -1.76
CA GLU A 70 10.50 5.93 -1.54
C GLU A 70 9.84 7.20 -2.05
N VAL A 71 9.26 7.17 -3.26
CA VAL A 71 8.53 8.31 -3.85
C VAL A 71 7.33 8.67 -2.98
N VAL A 72 6.53 7.68 -2.58
CA VAL A 72 5.36 7.88 -1.70
C VAL A 72 5.79 8.43 -0.33
N LYS A 73 6.87 7.88 0.25
CA LYS A 73 7.44 8.34 1.52
C LYS A 73 7.98 9.76 1.43
N SER A 74 8.64 10.12 0.32
CA SER A 74 9.11 11.48 0.05
C SER A 74 7.94 12.47 -0.04
N TRP A 75 6.86 12.06 -0.70
CA TRP A 75 5.63 12.85 -0.81
C TRP A 75 4.94 13.05 0.55
N LEU A 76 4.89 12.01 1.39
CA LEU A 76 4.37 12.08 2.77
C LEU A 76 5.28 12.84 3.73
N GLY A 77 6.61 12.80 3.50
CA GLY A 77 7.63 13.45 4.32
C GLY A 77 7.90 14.92 3.97
N GLY A 78 7.43 15.40 2.81
CA GLY A 78 7.66 16.75 2.28
C GLY A 78 6.86 17.88 2.93
N ARG A 79 6.22 17.67 4.10
CA ARG A 79 5.56 18.71 4.92
C ARG A 79 6.45 19.18 6.08
N ARG A 80 7.74 19.40 5.84
CA ARG A 80 8.62 20.12 6.78
C ARG A 80 9.37 21.21 6.06
#